data_AF-Q8IAF5-F1
#
_entry.id   AF-Q8IAF5-F1
#
_cell.length_a   1.000
_cell.length_b   1.000
_cell.length_c   1.000
_cell.angle_alpha   90.00
_cell.angle_beta   90.00
_cell.angle_gamma   90.00
#
_symmetry.space_group_name_H-M   'P 1'
#
loop_
_entity.id
_entity.type
_entity.pdbx_description
1 polymer ?
#
loop_
_entity_poly.entity_id
_entity_poly.type
_entity_poly.pdbx_seq_one_letter_code
_entity_poly.pdbx_strand_id
1 'polypeptide(L)'
;PNGFAGVQVSPVNENAVKDSRPWWERYQPISYKLVTRSGNEEQFASMTRRCNAVGVRIYVDVIFNHMAADGGTYGTGGSTASPSSKSYPGVPYSSLDFNPTCAINNYNDANQVRNCELVGLRDLNQGNSYVQDKIVEFLDHLIDLGVAGFRVDAAKHMWPADLGVIYGRLKNLNTDHGFASGSKAYIVQEVIDMGGEAISKSEYTGLGAITEFRHSDSIGKAFRGKDQLQYLSNWGTGWGFAASDRSLVFVDNHDNQRGHGAGGADVLTYKVPKQYKMASAFMLAHPFGTPRVMSSFSFSDTDQGPPTTDGHNIASPSFNSDNSCSGGWVCEHRWRQIFNMVAFRNAVGSDAIQN
;
A
#
# COMPACT_ATOMS: atom_id res chain seq x y z
N PRO A 1 18.24 -2.65 -12.26
CA PRO A 1 17.23 -2.79 -11.18
C PRO A 1 17.44 -4.00 -10.22
N ASN A 2 18.65 -4.60 -10.13
CA ASN A 2 18.96 -5.73 -9.22
C ASN A 2 17.91 -6.87 -9.21
N GLY A 3 17.23 -7.11 -10.33
CA GLY A 3 16.19 -8.13 -10.45
C GLY A 3 14.87 -7.84 -9.72
N PHE A 4 14.65 -6.62 -9.21
CA PHE A 4 13.34 -6.23 -8.66
C PHE A 4 12.30 -6.10 -9.78
N ALA A 5 11.10 -6.65 -9.54
CA ALA A 5 10.01 -6.66 -10.52
C ALA A 5 9.19 -5.36 -10.56
N GLY A 6 9.17 -4.57 -9.47
CA GLY A 6 8.34 -3.38 -9.42
C GLY A 6 8.52 -2.53 -8.16
N VAL A 7 7.78 -1.42 -8.13
CA VAL A 7 7.77 -0.42 -7.06
C VAL A 7 6.32 -0.10 -6.70
N GLN A 8 5.97 -0.23 -5.42
CA GLN A 8 4.76 0.41 -4.89
C GLN A 8 5.09 1.87 -4.59
N VAL A 9 4.38 2.80 -5.20
CA VAL A 9 4.52 4.24 -4.91
C VAL A 9 3.49 4.68 -3.89
N SER A 10 3.84 5.66 -3.05
CA SER A 10 2.90 6.38 -2.20
C SER A 10 1.74 6.97 -3.02
N PRO A 11 0.63 7.36 -2.37
CA PRO A 11 -0.51 7.95 -3.06
C PRO A 11 -0.10 9.12 -3.98
N VAL A 12 -0.63 9.07 -5.21
CA VAL A 12 -0.26 9.98 -6.31
C VAL A 12 -1.34 11.01 -6.63
N ASN A 13 -2.55 10.81 -6.12
CA ASN A 13 -3.62 11.78 -6.21
C ASN A 13 -3.48 12.89 -5.16
N GLU A 14 -4.11 14.02 -5.44
CA GLU A 14 -4.11 15.20 -4.58
C GLU A 14 -4.64 14.87 -3.20
N ASN A 15 -3.82 15.19 -2.20
CA ASN A 15 -4.10 14.92 -0.80
C ASN A 15 -4.14 16.22 0.01
N ALA A 16 -4.73 16.16 1.20
CA ALA A 16 -4.80 17.28 2.13
C ALA A 16 -3.39 17.73 2.54
N VAL A 17 -3.18 19.03 2.62
CA VAL A 17 -1.97 19.60 3.23
C VAL A 17 -2.22 19.75 4.73
N LYS A 18 -1.36 19.14 5.55
CA LYS A 18 -1.47 19.18 7.02
C LYS A 18 -0.23 19.87 7.62
N ASP A 19 -0.41 20.53 8.75
CA ASP A 19 0.71 21.18 9.46
C ASP A 19 1.83 20.17 9.76
N SER A 20 3.09 20.61 9.67
CA SER A 20 4.29 19.75 9.81
C SER A 20 4.44 18.64 8.76
N ARG A 21 3.56 18.58 7.76
CA ARG A 21 3.62 17.69 6.60
C ARG A 21 3.84 16.21 6.95
N PRO A 22 3.03 15.63 7.88
CA PRO A 22 3.16 14.24 8.31
C PRO A 22 3.02 13.28 7.13
N TRP A 23 3.54 12.06 7.25
CA TRP A 23 3.47 11.10 6.14
C TRP A 23 2.03 10.70 5.80
N TRP A 24 1.16 10.64 6.82
CA TRP A 24 -0.23 10.22 6.69
C TRP A 24 -1.12 11.26 5.99
N GLU A 25 -0.64 12.49 5.75
CA GLU A 25 -1.40 13.50 5.00
C GLU A 25 -1.80 12.99 3.59
N ARG A 26 -1.01 12.05 3.04
CA ARG A 26 -1.26 11.40 1.74
C ARG A 26 -2.48 10.48 1.72
N TYR A 27 -2.90 10.01 2.89
CA TYR A 27 -4.06 9.14 3.07
C TYR A 27 -5.33 9.96 3.35
N GLN A 28 -5.33 11.23 2.99
CA GLN A 28 -6.49 12.12 3.08
C GLN A 28 -6.75 12.75 1.71
N PRO A 29 -7.38 12.02 0.77
CA PRO A 29 -7.67 12.54 -0.57
C PRO A 29 -8.49 13.83 -0.53
N ILE A 30 -8.15 14.77 -1.40
CA ILE A 30 -8.95 15.98 -1.67
C ILE A 30 -9.53 15.93 -3.09
N SER A 31 -8.77 15.39 -4.04
CA SER A 31 -9.26 15.10 -5.39
C SER A 31 -8.47 13.94 -6.03
N TYR A 32 -8.80 13.64 -7.29
CA TYR A 32 -8.06 12.67 -8.10
C TYR A 32 -7.02 13.31 -9.05
N LYS A 33 -6.75 14.63 -8.94
CA LYS A 33 -5.66 15.28 -9.69
C LYS A 33 -4.31 14.67 -9.29
N LEU A 34 -3.41 14.46 -10.24
CA LEU A 34 -2.09 13.89 -9.96
C LEU A 34 -1.05 14.97 -9.61
N VAL A 35 -1.23 15.63 -8.46
CA VAL A 35 -0.29 16.65 -7.96
C VAL A 35 -0.07 16.44 -6.47
N THR A 36 1.14 16.02 -6.09
CA THR A 36 1.54 15.73 -4.71
C THR A 36 2.96 16.23 -4.43
N ARG A 37 3.45 16.02 -3.20
CA ARG A 37 4.87 16.23 -2.88
C ARG A 37 5.83 15.32 -3.65
N SER A 38 5.35 14.23 -4.28
CA SER A 38 6.18 13.38 -5.14
C SER A 38 6.33 13.92 -6.56
N GLY A 39 5.53 14.93 -6.94
CA GLY A 39 5.53 15.50 -8.29
C GLY A 39 4.13 15.65 -8.86
N ASN A 40 4.09 16.03 -10.14
CA ASN A 40 2.89 16.19 -10.95
C ASN A 40 2.66 15.02 -11.93
N GLU A 41 1.58 15.08 -12.70
CA GLU A 41 1.21 14.06 -13.69
C GLU A 41 2.31 13.80 -14.72
N GLU A 42 2.96 14.84 -15.25
CA GLU A 42 4.04 14.71 -16.24
C GLU A 42 5.24 13.96 -15.65
N GLN A 43 5.61 14.27 -14.41
CA GLN A 43 6.68 13.58 -13.69
C GLN A 43 6.31 12.13 -13.38
N PHE A 44 5.06 11.88 -13.02
CA PHE A 44 4.53 10.53 -12.81
C PHE A 44 4.55 9.70 -14.11
N ALA A 45 4.07 10.26 -15.22
CA ALA A 45 4.10 9.62 -16.54
C ALA A 45 5.53 9.36 -17.04
N SER A 46 6.47 10.26 -16.74
CA SER A 46 7.90 10.07 -17.02
C SER A 46 8.49 8.92 -16.20
N MET A 47 8.15 8.84 -14.91
CA MET A 47 8.55 7.75 -14.02
C MET A 47 8.03 6.40 -14.52
N THR A 48 6.73 6.28 -14.77
CA THR A 48 6.12 5.02 -15.24
C THR A 48 6.71 4.56 -16.57
N ARG A 49 6.91 5.47 -17.52
CA ARG A 49 7.53 5.16 -18.81
C ARG A 49 8.96 4.63 -18.64
N ARG A 50 9.80 5.33 -17.87
CA ARG A 50 11.20 4.93 -17.64
C ARG A 50 11.32 3.62 -16.88
N CYS A 51 10.47 3.39 -15.87
CA CYS A 51 10.45 2.15 -15.11
C CYS A 51 10.00 0.96 -15.96
N ASN A 52 8.90 1.10 -16.70
CA ASN A 52 8.42 0.04 -17.59
C ASN A 52 9.44 -0.32 -18.69
N ALA A 53 10.15 0.67 -19.24
CA ALA A 53 11.19 0.45 -20.25
C ALA A 53 12.36 -0.41 -19.73
N VAL A 54 12.59 -0.47 -18.42
CA VAL A 54 13.62 -1.33 -17.80
C VAL A 54 13.02 -2.54 -17.07
N GLY A 55 11.77 -2.88 -17.37
CA GLY A 55 11.08 -4.06 -16.81
C GLY A 55 10.66 -3.92 -15.34
N VAL A 56 10.65 -2.70 -14.78
CA VAL A 56 10.21 -2.43 -13.41
C VAL A 56 8.79 -1.86 -13.45
N ARG A 57 7.84 -2.61 -12.89
CA ARG A 57 6.42 -2.26 -12.91
C ARG A 57 6.05 -1.29 -11.78
N ILE A 58 5.09 -0.40 -12.02
CA ILE A 58 4.60 0.55 -11.00
C ILE A 58 3.26 0.06 -10.46
N TYR A 59 3.16 -0.01 -9.13
CA TYR A 59 1.92 -0.26 -8.41
C TYR A 59 1.57 0.98 -7.61
N VAL A 60 0.36 1.51 -7.76
CA VAL A 60 -0.04 2.75 -7.09
C VAL A 60 -0.81 2.42 -5.82
N ASP A 61 -0.45 3.08 -4.71
CA ASP A 61 -1.28 3.11 -3.52
C ASP A 61 -2.49 4.03 -3.76
N VAL A 62 -3.69 3.45 -3.80
CA VAL A 62 -4.93 4.14 -4.16
C VAL A 62 -5.88 4.16 -2.97
N ILE A 63 -6.41 5.34 -2.68
CA ILE A 63 -7.34 5.59 -1.58
C ILE A 63 -8.65 6.05 -2.17
N PHE A 64 -9.66 5.19 -2.06
CA PHE A 64 -11.02 5.50 -2.46
C PHE A 64 -12.06 4.93 -1.47
N ASN A 65 -11.63 4.54 -0.27
CA ASN A 65 -12.53 4.33 0.86
C ASN A 65 -13.13 5.66 1.34
N HIS A 66 -12.27 6.67 1.47
CA HIS A 66 -12.62 7.92 2.15
C HIS A 66 -11.96 9.13 1.47
N MET A 67 -12.43 10.31 1.87
CA MET A 67 -11.80 11.61 1.59
C MET A 67 -11.27 12.22 2.90
N ALA A 68 -10.56 13.36 2.80
CA ALA A 68 -9.92 14.01 3.94
C ALA A 68 -10.87 14.31 5.10
N ALA A 69 -10.41 14.14 6.34
CA ALA A 69 -11.16 14.54 7.53
C ALA A 69 -11.12 16.08 7.74
N ASP A 70 -11.79 16.56 8.80
CA ASP A 70 -11.71 17.95 9.21
C ASP A 70 -10.24 18.44 9.36
N GLY A 71 -10.02 19.72 9.06
CA GLY A 71 -8.70 20.31 8.91
C GLY A 71 -8.00 19.96 7.58
N GLY A 72 -8.62 19.20 6.68
CA GLY A 72 -8.17 19.02 5.29
C GLY A 72 -8.94 19.93 4.35
N THR A 73 -8.72 21.24 4.41
CA THR A 73 -9.52 22.25 3.68
C THR A 73 -8.96 22.62 2.30
N TYR A 74 -7.73 22.21 2.01
CA TYR A 74 -7.09 22.40 0.72
C TYR A 74 -6.10 21.28 0.42
N GLY A 75 -5.89 21.01 -0.87
CA GLY A 75 -5.04 19.95 -1.37
C GLY A 75 -3.73 20.45 -1.98
N THR A 76 -2.81 19.51 -2.18
CA THR A 76 -1.51 19.74 -2.84
C THR A 76 -1.61 20.21 -4.30
N GLY A 77 -2.75 20.02 -4.95
CA GLY A 77 -3.07 20.44 -6.32
C GLY A 77 -3.99 21.67 -6.39
N GLY A 78 -4.15 22.40 -5.29
CA GLY A 78 -4.91 23.65 -5.21
C GLY A 78 -6.42 23.50 -5.11
N SER A 79 -6.96 22.28 -5.03
CA SER A 79 -8.39 22.08 -4.78
C SER A 79 -8.73 22.45 -3.34
N THR A 80 -9.91 23.01 -3.11
CA THR A 80 -10.45 23.25 -1.77
C THR A 80 -11.41 22.12 -1.38
N ALA A 81 -11.66 21.98 -0.09
CA ALA A 81 -12.67 21.08 0.45
C ALA A 81 -13.31 21.68 1.72
N SER A 82 -14.54 21.27 1.98
CA SER A 82 -15.21 21.46 3.27
C SER A 82 -15.60 20.08 3.81
N PRO A 83 -14.67 19.39 4.50
CA PRO A 83 -14.91 18.04 5.00
C PRO A 83 -16.14 17.92 5.90
N SER A 84 -16.42 18.91 6.74
CA SER A 84 -17.59 18.92 7.64
C SER A 84 -18.93 18.90 6.90
N SER A 85 -18.98 19.45 5.69
CA SER A 85 -20.15 19.41 4.80
C SER A 85 -20.04 18.34 3.71
N LYS A 86 -18.98 17.51 3.75
CA LYS A 86 -18.67 16.48 2.75
C LYS A 86 -18.59 17.03 1.33
N SER A 87 -18.02 18.23 1.19
CA SER A 87 -17.84 18.90 -0.10
C SER A 87 -16.39 18.81 -0.57
N TYR A 88 -16.16 18.15 -1.70
CA TYR A 88 -14.86 18.02 -2.37
C TYR A 88 -14.99 18.40 -3.85
N PRO A 89 -15.09 19.70 -4.18
CA PRO A 89 -15.34 20.17 -5.55
C PRO A 89 -14.27 19.76 -6.58
N GLY A 90 -13.08 19.35 -6.12
CA GLY A 90 -12.01 18.86 -7.00
C GLY A 90 -12.33 17.56 -7.74
N VAL A 91 -13.32 16.78 -7.30
CA VAL A 91 -13.72 15.51 -7.95
C VAL A 91 -14.85 15.66 -8.99
N PRO A 92 -16.03 16.28 -8.74
CA PRO A 92 -16.63 16.85 -7.53
C PRO A 92 -17.50 15.85 -6.72
N TYR A 93 -17.28 15.77 -5.41
CA TYR A 93 -18.17 15.06 -4.48
C TYR A 93 -18.91 16.02 -3.54
N SER A 94 -20.10 15.60 -3.15
CA SER A 94 -21.02 16.25 -2.22
C SER A 94 -21.47 15.27 -1.14
N SER A 95 -22.27 15.71 -0.17
CA SER A 95 -22.81 14.84 0.88
C SER A 95 -23.63 13.63 0.38
N LEU A 96 -24.09 13.65 -0.88
CA LEU A 96 -24.82 12.54 -1.52
C LEU A 96 -23.91 11.34 -1.88
N ASP A 97 -22.59 11.57 -1.87
CA ASP A 97 -21.58 10.62 -2.34
C ASP A 97 -20.92 9.84 -1.20
N PHE A 98 -21.37 10.07 0.04
CA PHE A 98 -20.79 9.51 1.25
C PHE A 98 -21.84 8.73 2.04
N ASN A 99 -21.38 7.75 2.82
CA ASN A 99 -22.22 7.10 3.81
C ASN A 99 -22.64 8.10 4.92
N PRO A 100 -23.76 7.86 5.63
CA PRO A 100 -24.13 8.65 6.80
C PRO A 100 -22.99 8.74 7.82
N THR A 101 -22.84 9.88 8.49
CA THR A 101 -21.76 10.06 9.47
C THR A 101 -22.00 9.20 10.71
N CYS A 102 -21.05 8.32 11.00
CA CYS A 102 -20.91 7.54 12.22
C CYS A 102 -19.43 7.18 12.41
N ALA A 103 -19.04 6.74 13.60
CA ALA A 103 -17.68 6.30 13.89
C ALA A 103 -17.59 4.78 14.00
N ILE A 104 -16.46 4.21 13.55
CA ILE A 104 -16.15 2.80 13.77
C ILE A 104 -15.71 2.59 15.22
N ASN A 105 -16.53 1.85 15.99
CA ASN A 105 -16.29 1.56 17.40
C ASN A 105 -16.31 0.06 17.72
N ASN A 106 -16.73 -0.79 16.78
CA ASN A 106 -16.92 -2.22 16.95
C ASN A 106 -16.54 -2.98 15.67
N TYR A 107 -15.36 -3.60 15.67
CA TYR A 107 -14.88 -4.44 14.56
C TYR A 107 -15.61 -5.79 14.41
N ASN A 108 -16.54 -6.11 15.32
CA ASN A 108 -17.46 -7.24 15.18
C ASN A 108 -18.80 -6.85 14.52
N ASP A 109 -18.95 -5.60 14.08
CA ASP A 109 -20.07 -5.16 13.24
C ASP A 109 -19.55 -4.78 11.85
N ALA A 110 -19.70 -5.70 10.89
CA ALA A 110 -19.22 -5.49 9.52
C ALA A 110 -19.90 -4.28 8.83
N ASN A 111 -21.15 -3.95 9.18
CA ASN A 111 -21.81 -2.77 8.62
C ASN A 111 -21.16 -1.50 9.16
N GLN A 112 -20.86 -1.46 10.45
CA GLN A 112 -20.18 -0.31 11.03
C GLN A 112 -18.78 -0.15 10.44
N VAL A 113 -18.01 -1.24 10.30
CA VAL A 113 -16.64 -1.17 9.76
C VAL A 113 -16.61 -0.67 8.31
N ARG A 114 -17.65 -0.95 7.51
CA ARG A 114 -17.72 -0.63 6.07
C ARG A 114 -18.51 0.62 5.70
N ASN A 115 -19.33 1.15 6.61
CA ASN A 115 -20.21 2.29 6.32
C ASN A 115 -20.00 3.49 7.27
N CYS A 116 -19.04 3.41 8.20
CA CYS A 116 -18.73 4.49 9.13
C CYS A 116 -17.34 5.04 8.89
N GLU A 117 -17.13 6.27 9.36
CA GLU A 117 -15.91 7.05 9.18
C GLU A 117 -14.76 6.43 10.00
N LEU A 118 -13.75 5.90 9.31
CA LEU A 118 -12.49 5.48 9.90
C LEU A 118 -11.75 6.72 10.43
N VAL A 119 -11.64 6.84 11.75
CA VAL A 119 -11.00 7.97 12.45
C VAL A 119 -11.44 9.36 11.96
N GLY A 120 -12.71 9.50 11.56
CA GLY A 120 -13.30 10.76 11.09
C GLY A 120 -13.03 11.10 9.61
N LEU A 121 -12.38 10.20 8.87
CA LEU A 121 -12.22 10.32 7.41
C LEU A 121 -13.58 10.15 6.75
N ARG A 122 -13.95 11.04 5.82
CA ARG A 122 -15.30 11.05 5.24
C ARG A 122 -15.47 9.84 4.32
N ASP A 123 -16.32 8.91 4.75
CA ASP A 123 -16.48 7.59 4.17
C ASP A 123 -17.34 7.63 2.88
N LEU A 124 -16.72 7.35 1.74
CA LEU A 124 -17.41 7.35 0.44
C LEU A 124 -18.39 6.18 0.37
N ASN A 125 -19.53 6.38 -0.30
CA ASN A 125 -20.48 5.30 -0.56
C ASN A 125 -20.15 4.66 -1.92
N GLN A 126 -19.35 3.59 -1.93
CA GLN A 126 -18.98 2.90 -3.17
C GLN A 126 -20.14 2.11 -3.80
N GLY A 127 -21.28 1.98 -3.12
CA GLY A 127 -22.52 1.47 -3.71
C GLY A 127 -23.24 2.49 -4.62
N ASN A 128 -22.86 3.77 -4.56
CA ASN A 128 -23.35 4.81 -5.45
C ASN A 128 -22.62 4.72 -6.81
N SER A 129 -23.39 4.56 -7.90
CA SER A 129 -22.84 4.48 -9.26
C SER A 129 -21.97 5.68 -9.65
N TYR A 130 -22.29 6.90 -9.19
CA TYR A 130 -21.49 8.09 -9.50
C TYR A 130 -20.11 8.02 -8.83
N VAL A 131 -20.05 7.52 -7.59
CA VAL A 131 -18.79 7.28 -6.88
C VAL A 131 -17.97 6.21 -7.59
N GLN A 132 -18.62 5.11 -8.01
CA GLN A 132 -17.96 4.07 -8.81
C GLN A 132 -17.39 4.62 -10.12
N ASP A 133 -18.15 5.45 -10.85
CA ASP A 133 -17.70 6.08 -12.09
C ASP A 133 -16.44 6.92 -11.88
N LYS A 134 -16.42 7.73 -10.83
CA LYS A 134 -15.28 8.58 -10.51
C LYS A 134 -14.04 7.80 -10.07
N ILE A 135 -14.23 6.71 -9.34
CA ILE A 135 -13.13 5.81 -8.97
C ILE A 135 -12.59 5.10 -10.21
N VAL A 136 -13.45 4.56 -11.08
CA VAL A 136 -13.04 3.89 -12.31
C VAL A 136 -12.31 4.86 -13.24
N GLU A 137 -12.81 6.08 -13.42
CA GLU A 137 -12.15 7.15 -14.20
C GLU A 137 -10.71 7.40 -13.69
N PHE A 138 -10.54 7.54 -12.37
CA PHE A 138 -9.23 7.73 -11.75
C PHE A 138 -8.28 6.53 -11.96
N LEU A 139 -8.76 5.31 -11.71
CA LEU A 139 -7.94 4.10 -11.84
C LEU A 139 -7.58 3.81 -13.30
N ASP A 140 -8.52 4.00 -14.22
CA ASP A 140 -8.27 3.85 -15.65
C ASP A 140 -7.27 4.90 -16.15
N HIS A 141 -7.35 6.14 -15.68
CA HIS A 141 -6.35 7.17 -16.02
C HIS A 141 -4.93 6.74 -15.57
N LEU A 142 -4.79 6.15 -14.38
CA LEU A 142 -3.50 5.59 -13.94
C LEU A 142 -3.03 4.43 -14.83
N ILE A 143 -3.93 3.56 -15.29
CA ILE A 143 -3.60 2.49 -16.24
C ILE A 143 -3.13 3.07 -17.59
N ASP A 144 -3.75 4.14 -18.09
CA ASP A 144 -3.28 4.82 -19.32
C ASP A 144 -1.84 5.30 -19.17
N LEU A 145 -1.49 5.82 -17.99
CA LEU A 145 -0.14 6.26 -17.66
C LEU A 145 0.85 5.10 -17.42
N GLY A 146 0.44 3.84 -17.59
CA GLY A 146 1.33 2.68 -17.56
C GLY A 146 1.50 2.02 -16.19
N VAL A 147 0.57 2.24 -15.26
CA VAL A 147 0.51 1.53 -13.99
C VAL A 147 0.16 0.06 -14.22
N ALA A 148 0.82 -0.85 -13.51
CA ALA A 148 0.62 -2.30 -13.61
C ALA A 148 -0.45 -2.84 -12.65
N GLY A 149 -0.80 -2.06 -11.62
CA GLY A 149 -1.72 -2.51 -10.59
C GLY A 149 -1.82 -1.54 -9.41
N PHE A 150 -2.58 -1.95 -8.41
CA PHE A 150 -3.01 -1.10 -7.31
C PHE A 150 -2.84 -1.80 -5.97
N ARG A 151 -2.27 -1.10 -5.00
CA ARG A 151 -2.47 -1.39 -3.59
C ARG A 151 -3.67 -0.58 -3.14
N VAL A 152 -4.77 -1.26 -2.84
CA VAL A 152 -6.03 -0.65 -2.43
C VAL A 152 -6.01 -0.47 -0.92
N ASP A 153 -5.91 0.80 -0.50
CA ASP A 153 -5.94 1.22 0.89
C ASP A 153 -7.26 0.86 1.58
N ALA A 154 -7.19 0.51 2.86
CA ALA A 154 -8.35 0.32 3.71
C ALA A 154 -9.45 -0.58 3.11
N ALA A 155 -9.09 -1.60 2.31
CA ALA A 155 -10.07 -2.44 1.62
C ALA A 155 -11.03 -3.16 2.58
N LYS A 156 -10.58 -3.47 3.81
CA LYS A 156 -11.44 -3.96 4.91
C LYS A 156 -12.68 -3.08 5.15
N HIS A 157 -12.55 -1.77 4.94
CA HIS A 157 -13.58 -0.77 5.16
C HIS A 157 -14.48 -0.53 3.95
N MET A 158 -14.33 -1.32 2.87
CA MET A 158 -15.22 -1.28 1.70
C MET A 158 -15.89 -2.64 1.51
N TRP A 159 -17.10 -2.63 0.93
CA TRP A 159 -17.80 -3.87 0.60
C TRP A 159 -17.13 -4.60 -0.58
N PRO A 160 -16.85 -5.91 -0.46
CA PRO A 160 -16.30 -6.70 -1.57
C PRO A 160 -17.16 -6.65 -2.84
N ALA A 161 -18.48 -6.53 -2.71
CA ALA A 161 -19.38 -6.41 -3.85
C ALA A 161 -19.12 -5.14 -4.67
N ASP A 162 -18.98 -3.99 -4.00
CA ASP A 162 -18.71 -2.70 -4.66
C ASP A 162 -17.31 -2.68 -5.27
N LEU A 163 -16.32 -3.23 -4.56
CA LEU A 163 -14.97 -3.43 -5.11
C LEU A 163 -14.99 -4.31 -6.37
N GLY A 164 -15.78 -5.39 -6.36
CA GLY A 164 -15.95 -6.27 -7.51
C GLY A 164 -16.53 -5.55 -8.73
N VAL A 165 -17.48 -4.64 -8.53
CA VAL A 165 -18.02 -3.80 -9.61
C VAL A 165 -16.95 -2.85 -10.14
N ILE A 166 -16.24 -2.14 -9.27
CA ILE A 166 -15.17 -1.20 -9.67
C ILE A 166 -14.08 -1.94 -10.45
N TYR A 167 -13.54 -3.04 -9.91
CA TYR A 167 -12.46 -3.79 -10.55
C TYR A 167 -12.89 -4.43 -11.88
N GLY A 168 -14.14 -4.93 -11.95
CA GLY A 168 -14.70 -5.51 -13.16
C GLY A 168 -14.83 -4.53 -14.33
N ARG A 169 -14.87 -3.22 -14.03
CA ARG A 169 -14.98 -2.15 -15.02
C ARG A 169 -13.64 -1.62 -15.51
N LEU A 170 -12.53 -1.96 -14.86
CA LEU A 170 -11.20 -1.48 -15.23
C LEU A 170 -10.79 -1.99 -16.61
N LYS A 171 -10.18 -1.10 -17.40
CA LYS A 171 -9.59 -1.49 -18.68
C LYS A 171 -8.40 -2.44 -18.51
N ASN A 172 -7.98 -3.04 -19.61
CA ASN A 172 -6.75 -3.81 -19.65
C ASN A 172 -5.53 -2.87 -19.58
N LEU A 173 -4.40 -3.41 -19.14
CA LEU A 173 -3.14 -2.67 -19.05
C LEU A 173 -2.66 -2.16 -20.41
N ASN A 174 -2.10 -0.96 -20.43
CA ASN A 174 -1.71 -0.26 -21.65
C ASN A 174 -0.52 -0.93 -22.36
N THR A 175 -0.74 -1.50 -23.54
CA THR A 175 0.30 -2.21 -24.32
C THR A 175 1.50 -1.34 -24.70
N ASP A 176 1.33 -0.01 -24.78
CA ASP A 176 2.43 0.93 -25.06
C ASP A 176 3.49 0.97 -23.95
N HIS A 177 3.15 0.44 -22.77
CA HIS A 177 4.07 0.28 -21.64
C HIS A 177 4.65 -1.14 -21.52
N GLY A 178 4.58 -1.93 -22.61
CA GLY A 178 5.18 -3.25 -22.68
C GLY A 178 4.44 -4.31 -21.85
N PHE A 179 3.13 -4.14 -21.66
CA PHE A 179 2.25 -5.19 -21.14
C PHE A 179 1.70 -6.05 -22.29
N ALA A 180 1.44 -7.33 -22.03
CA ALA A 180 0.81 -8.20 -23.01
C ALA A 180 -0.67 -7.80 -23.22
N SER A 181 -1.18 -7.93 -24.45
CA SER A 181 -2.60 -7.69 -24.74
C SER A 181 -3.51 -8.53 -23.84
N GLY A 182 -4.56 -7.92 -23.31
CA GLY A 182 -5.49 -8.57 -22.37
C GLY A 182 -5.01 -8.64 -20.93
N SER A 183 -3.80 -8.16 -20.61
CA SER A 183 -3.30 -8.13 -19.22
C SER A 183 -4.21 -7.27 -18.34
N LYS A 184 -4.55 -7.77 -17.15
CA LYS A 184 -5.33 -7.04 -16.14
C LYS A 184 -4.43 -6.41 -15.09
N ALA A 185 -4.91 -5.33 -14.48
CA ALA A 185 -4.22 -4.70 -13.35
C ALA A 185 -4.08 -5.69 -12.19
N TYR A 186 -2.90 -5.77 -11.60
CA TYR A 186 -2.68 -6.56 -10.39
C TYR A 186 -3.29 -5.83 -9.19
N ILE A 187 -4.27 -6.45 -8.53
CA ILE A 187 -4.94 -5.87 -7.36
C ILE A 187 -4.40 -6.52 -6.09
N VAL A 188 -3.92 -5.70 -5.16
CA VAL A 188 -3.66 -6.12 -3.78
C VAL A 188 -4.45 -5.25 -2.81
N GLN A 189 -5.20 -5.89 -1.92
CA GLN A 189 -6.14 -5.23 -1.03
C GLN A 189 -5.58 -5.21 0.39
N GLU A 190 -5.58 -4.03 1.02
CA GLU A 190 -5.27 -3.94 2.43
C GLU A 190 -6.43 -4.45 3.28
N VAL A 191 -6.28 -5.67 3.79
CA VAL A 191 -7.22 -6.27 4.74
C VAL A 191 -6.45 -6.72 5.97
N ILE A 192 -6.49 -5.91 7.02
CA ILE A 192 -5.90 -6.27 8.32
C ILE A 192 -6.83 -7.27 9.01
N ASP A 193 -6.53 -8.57 8.85
CA ASP A 193 -7.24 -9.69 9.48
C ASP A 193 -6.26 -10.56 10.29
N MET A 194 -6.29 -10.34 11.61
CA MET A 194 -5.58 -11.16 12.60
C MET A 194 -6.47 -12.25 13.23
N GLY A 195 -7.71 -12.40 12.76
CA GLY A 195 -8.76 -13.22 13.36
C GLY A 195 -9.52 -12.49 14.47
N GLY A 196 -10.72 -12.99 14.79
CA GLY A 196 -11.54 -12.46 15.90
C GLY A 196 -12.29 -11.15 15.59
N GLU A 197 -12.41 -10.79 14.32
CA GLU A 197 -13.25 -9.69 13.82
C GLU A 197 -14.37 -10.25 12.92
N ALA A 198 -15.40 -9.45 12.63
CA ALA A 198 -16.51 -9.86 11.77
C ALA A 198 -16.15 -9.96 10.28
N ILE A 199 -15.07 -9.29 9.86
CA ILE A 199 -14.60 -9.27 8.47
C ILE A 199 -13.38 -10.16 8.33
N SER A 200 -13.37 -10.98 7.29
CA SER A 200 -12.26 -11.88 6.96
C SER A 200 -11.58 -11.50 5.65
N LYS A 201 -10.26 -11.68 5.58
CA LYS A 201 -9.49 -11.60 4.33
C LYS A 201 -10.03 -12.50 3.22
N SER A 202 -10.67 -13.62 3.57
CA SER A 202 -11.26 -14.57 2.61
C SER A 202 -12.37 -13.97 1.75
N GLU A 203 -13.03 -12.90 2.22
CA GLU A 203 -14.05 -12.19 1.44
C GLU A 203 -13.48 -11.45 0.22
N TYR A 204 -12.15 -11.21 0.21
CA TYR A 204 -11.47 -10.36 -0.78
C TYR A 204 -10.57 -11.15 -1.74
N THR A 205 -10.21 -12.40 -1.43
CA THR A 205 -9.27 -13.21 -2.24
C THR A 205 -9.82 -13.58 -3.61
N GLY A 206 -11.13 -13.56 -3.78
CA GLY A 206 -11.79 -13.71 -5.09
C GLY A 206 -11.59 -12.52 -6.03
N LEU A 207 -11.27 -11.34 -5.50
CA LEU A 207 -11.12 -10.09 -6.24
C LEU A 207 -9.67 -9.77 -6.62
N GLY A 208 -8.71 -10.34 -5.89
CA GLY A 208 -7.29 -10.08 -6.05
C GLY A 208 -6.47 -10.67 -4.92
N ALA A 209 -5.21 -10.24 -4.81
CA ALA A 209 -4.39 -10.55 -3.65
C ALA A 209 -4.82 -9.71 -2.43
N ILE A 210 -4.42 -10.15 -1.25
CA ILE A 210 -4.55 -9.41 0.00
C ILE A 210 -3.18 -9.19 0.65
N THR A 211 -3.06 -8.16 1.48
CA THR A 211 -1.91 -8.00 2.39
C THR A 211 -2.00 -9.02 3.52
N GLU A 212 -1.09 -10.00 3.58
CA GLU A 212 -1.11 -11.03 4.61
C GLU A 212 -0.43 -10.53 5.90
N PHE A 213 -1.16 -9.77 6.73
CA PHE A 213 -0.61 -9.22 7.99
C PHE A 213 -0.17 -10.29 8.98
N ARG A 214 -0.77 -11.50 8.96
CA ARG A 214 -0.32 -12.60 9.82
C ARG A 214 1.09 -13.08 9.47
N HIS A 215 1.53 -12.89 8.22
CA HIS A 215 2.91 -13.16 7.83
C HIS A 215 3.88 -12.24 8.59
N SER A 216 3.62 -10.93 8.60
CA SER A 216 4.43 -9.93 9.32
C SER A 216 4.47 -10.20 10.83
N ASP A 217 3.34 -10.53 11.45
CA ASP A 217 3.25 -10.88 12.86
C ASP A 217 4.01 -12.19 13.20
N SER A 218 3.75 -13.26 12.45
CA SER A 218 4.32 -14.58 12.73
C SER A 218 5.83 -14.60 12.49
N ILE A 219 6.31 -13.95 11.42
CA ILE A 219 7.74 -13.90 11.11
C ILE A 219 8.47 -13.04 12.13
N GLY A 220 7.82 -11.98 12.62
CA GLY A 220 8.31 -11.16 13.71
C GLY A 220 8.51 -11.98 14.99
N LYS A 221 7.51 -12.73 15.42
CA LYS A 221 7.57 -13.60 16.61
C LYS A 221 8.67 -14.66 16.49
N ALA A 222 8.74 -15.37 15.36
CA ALA A 222 9.75 -16.40 15.14
C ALA A 222 11.18 -15.85 15.22
N PHE A 223 11.48 -14.76 14.51
CA PHE A 223 12.84 -14.19 14.48
C PHE A 223 13.19 -13.33 15.70
N ARG A 224 12.22 -13.04 16.58
CA ARG A 224 12.45 -12.52 17.94
C ARG A 224 12.68 -13.62 18.98
N GLY A 225 12.57 -14.89 18.60
CA GLY A 225 12.68 -16.03 19.51
C GLY A 225 11.46 -16.23 20.41
N LYS A 226 10.32 -15.63 20.05
CA LYS A 226 9.01 -15.92 20.68
C LYS A 226 8.33 -17.15 20.09
N ASP A 227 8.89 -17.66 18.99
CA ASP A 227 8.56 -18.95 18.41
C ASP A 227 9.85 -19.63 17.91
N GLN A 228 9.80 -20.95 17.69
CA GLN A 228 10.96 -21.73 17.27
C GLN A 228 11.06 -21.82 15.75
N LEU A 229 12.25 -21.55 15.20
CA LEU A 229 12.49 -21.58 13.74
C LEU A 229 12.19 -22.96 13.10
N GLN A 230 12.25 -24.05 13.87
CA GLN A 230 11.92 -25.40 13.37
C GLN A 230 10.46 -25.54 12.91
N TYR A 231 9.55 -24.71 13.44
CA TYR A 231 8.15 -24.72 13.05
C TYR A 231 7.88 -24.02 11.72
N LEU A 232 8.87 -23.32 11.16
CA LEU A 232 8.76 -22.73 9.82
C LEU A 232 8.74 -23.80 8.70
N SER A 233 8.87 -25.08 9.03
CA SER A 233 8.83 -26.22 8.09
C SER A 233 7.50 -26.34 7.31
N ASN A 234 6.39 -25.81 7.85
CA ASN A 234 5.09 -25.74 7.17
C ASN A 234 4.61 -24.28 6.96
N TRP A 235 5.54 -23.32 6.86
CA TRP A 235 5.25 -21.89 6.67
C TRP A 235 4.32 -21.65 5.46
N GLY A 236 3.19 -20.98 5.69
CA GLY A 236 2.16 -20.78 4.67
C GLY A 236 0.75 -20.98 5.22
N THR A 237 -0.11 -21.65 4.47
CA THR A 237 -1.51 -21.90 4.85
C THR A 237 -1.66 -22.67 6.17
N GLY A 238 -0.68 -23.51 6.52
CA GLY A 238 -0.61 -24.19 7.83
C GLY A 238 -0.54 -23.24 9.03
N TRP A 239 -0.11 -21.99 8.80
CA TRP A 239 -0.07 -20.90 9.78
C TRP A 239 -1.33 -20.01 9.73
N GLY A 240 -2.36 -20.43 9.00
CA GLY A 240 -3.59 -19.66 8.81
C GLY A 240 -3.44 -18.48 7.86
N PHE A 241 -2.42 -18.50 6.99
CA PHE A 241 -2.31 -17.54 5.88
C PHE A 241 -3.31 -17.90 4.77
N ALA A 242 -3.64 -16.93 3.92
CA ALA A 242 -4.38 -17.18 2.68
C ALA A 242 -3.53 -18.03 1.70
N ALA A 243 -4.14 -18.44 0.59
CA ALA A 243 -3.40 -19.16 -0.44
C ALA A 243 -2.24 -18.31 -0.98
N SER A 244 -1.12 -18.97 -1.33
CA SER A 244 0.12 -18.31 -1.75
C SER A 244 -0.08 -17.33 -2.92
N ASP A 245 -0.87 -17.71 -3.91
CA ASP A 245 -1.21 -16.88 -5.09
C ASP A 245 -2.14 -15.70 -4.77
N ARG A 246 -2.65 -15.63 -3.53
CA ARG A 246 -3.53 -14.58 -3.02
C ARG A 246 -2.87 -13.72 -1.93
N SER A 247 -1.61 -13.96 -1.60
CA SER A 247 -0.93 -13.26 -0.51
C SER A 247 0.20 -12.36 -1.02
N LEU A 248 0.08 -11.05 -0.78
CA LEU A 248 1.23 -10.17 -0.72
C LEU A 248 1.81 -10.23 0.70
N VAL A 249 3.05 -10.71 0.81
CA VAL A 249 3.74 -10.90 2.09
C VAL A 249 4.81 -9.83 2.31
N PHE A 250 5.03 -9.48 3.57
CA PHE A 250 6.02 -8.48 3.97
C PHE A 250 6.48 -8.75 5.40
N VAL A 251 7.67 -8.24 5.74
CA VAL A 251 8.18 -8.25 7.12
C VAL A 251 7.58 -7.08 7.91
N ASP A 252 7.54 -5.90 7.30
CA ASP A 252 6.90 -4.68 7.79
C ASP A 252 6.24 -3.90 6.63
N ASN A 253 5.34 -2.99 6.98
CA ASN A 253 4.80 -1.97 6.08
C ASN A 253 4.99 -0.57 6.69
N HIS A 254 4.48 0.46 6.01
CA HIS A 254 4.63 1.83 6.46
C HIS A 254 3.88 2.14 7.76
N ASP A 255 2.75 1.47 8.04
CA ASP A 255 2.00 1.64 9.29
C ASP A 255 2.66 0.93 10.47
N ASN A 256 2.89 -0.38 10.32
CA ASN A 256 3.24 -1.22 11.45
C ASN A 256 4.69 -1.05 11.91
N GLN A 257 5.57 -0.52 11.05
CA GLN A 257 6.90 -0.08 11.49
C GLN A 257 6.84 1.12 12.46
N ARG A 258 5.71 1.85 12.49
CA ARG A 258 5.42 2.95 13.41
C ARG A 258 4.54 2.51 14.59
N GLY A 259 4.20 1.23 14.67
CA GLY A 259 3.29 0.70 15.70
C GLY A 259 1.81 0.93 15.41
N HIS A 260 1.45 1.38 14.19
CA HIS A 260 0.06 1.47 13.75
C HIS A 260 -0.38 0.14 13.12
N GLY A 261 -1.68 -0.17 13.11
CA GLY A 261 -2.19 -1.41 12.54
C GLY A 261 -1.82 -2.66 13.37
N ALA A 262 -1.54 -3.77 12.68
CA ALA A 262 -1.33 -5.09 13.31
C ALA A 262 0.14 -5.46 13.56
N GLY A 263 0.36 -6.38 14.51
CA GLY A 263 1.66 -6.98 14.84
C GLY A 263 2.37 -6.36 16.06
N GLY A 264 2.02 -5.12 16.42
CA GLY A 264 2.50 -4.47 17.64
C GLY A 264 4.03 -4.52 17.82
N ALA A 265 4.48 -4.86 19.03
CA ALA A 265 5.90 -4.91 19.38
C ALA A 265 6.70 -6.01 18.64
N ASP A 266 6.03 -6.94 17.96
CA ASP A 266 6.67 -8.05 17.27
C ASP A 266 7.12 -7.72 15.85
N VAL A 267 6.60 -6.63 15.27
CA VAL A 267 7.02 -6.16 13.94
C VAL A 267 8.54 -5.92 13.93
N LEU A 268 9.22 -6.51 12.95
CA LEU A 268 10.64 -6.30 12.71
C LEU A 268 10.81 -5.18 11.70
N THR A 269 11.67 -4.22 12.01
CA THR A 269 11.93 -3.05 11.14
C THR A 269 13.42 -2.84 10.97
N TYR A 270 13.81 -1.86 10.16
CA TYR A 270 15.21 -1.46 10.01
C TYR A 270 15.89 -1.10 11.35
N LYS A 271 15.12 -0.76 12.39
CA LYS A 271 15.62 -0.44 13.74
C LYS A 271 16.14 -1.66 14.52
N VAL A 272 15.83 -2.88 14.07
CA VAL A 272 16.35 -4.15 14.60
C VAL A 272 17.03 -4.95 13.49
N PRO A 273 18.16 -4.45 12.95
CA PRO A 273 18.64 -4.80 11.61
C PRO A 273 19.07 -6.26 11.46
N LYS A 274 19.56 -6.92 12.53
CA LYS A 274 19.98 -8.33 12.46
C LYS A 274 18.77 -9.23 12.18
N GLN A 275 17.75 -9.13 13.03
CA GLN A 275 16.51 -9.91 12.92
C GLN A 275 15.75 -9.56 11.64
N TYR A 276 15.67 -8.27 11.30
CA TYR A 276 15.01 -7.81 10.06
C TYR A 276 15.61 -8.44 8.80
N LYS A 277 16.95 -8.46 8.70
CA LYS A 277 17.65 -9.07 7.56
C LYS A 277 17.45 -10.58 7.51
N MET A 278 17.42 -11.27 8.66
CA MET A 278 17.16 -12.70 8.72
C MET A 278 15.72 -13.04 8.27
N ALA A 279 14.72 -12.32 8.78
CA ALA A 279 13.33 -12.48 8.38
C ALA A 279 13.11 -12.15 6.89
N SER A 280 13.71 -11.07 6.40
CA SER A 280 13.63 -10.69 4.98
C SER A 280 14.28 -11.73 4.08
N ALA A 281 15.43 -12.29 4.48
CA ALA A 281 16.08 -13.37 3.75
C ALA A 281 15.20 -14.61 3.69
N PHE A 282 14.58 -15.01 4.80
CA PHE A 282 13.63 -16.13 4.83
C PHE A 282 12.43 -15.87 3.89
N MET A 283 11.79 -14.70 3.99
CA MET A 283 10.67 -14.33 3.12
C MET A 283 11.04 -14.38 1.63
N LEU A 284 12.23 -13.90 1.26
CA LEU A 284 12.69 -13.88 -0.13
C LEU A 284 13.09 -15.28 -0.63
N ALA A 285 13.64 -16.14 0.24
CA ALA A 285 13.99 -17.52 -0.09
C ALA A 285 12.78 -18.46 -0.19
N HIS A 286 11.73 -18.21 0.60
CA HIS A 286 10.56 -19.07 0.66
C HIS A 286 9.59 -18.82 -0.51
N PRO A 287 9.04 -19.83 -1.20
CA PRO A 287 8.20 -19.64 -2.40
C PRO A 287 6.80 -19.08 -2.11
N PHE A 288 6.45 -18.88 -0.83
CA PHE A 288 5.11 -18.45 -0.42
C PHE A 288 4.90 -16.95 -0.66
N GLY A 289 3.78 -16.62 -1.30
CA GLY A 289 3.35 -15.25 -1.53
C GLY A 289 4.16 -14.47 -2.56
N THR A 290 3.69 -13.26 -2.83
CA THR A 290 4.44 -12.22 -3.54
C THR A 290 5.12 -11.32 -2.52
N PRO A 291 6.45 -11.33 -2.39
CA PRO A 291 7.15 -10.56 -1.36
C PRO A 291 7.22 -9.07 -1.71
N ARG A 292 6.91 -8.22 -0.72
CA ARG A 292 7.19 -6.79 -0.74
C ARG A 292 8.26 -6.46 0.30
N VAL A 293 9.28 -5.74 -0.14
CA VAL A 293 10.34 -5.19 0.71
C VAL A 293 10.04 -3.72 0.99
N MET A 294 9.99 -3.34 2.27
CA MET A 294 9.83 -1.94 2.65
C MET A 294 11.10 -1.15 2.32
N SER A 295 10.95 0.12 1.96
CA SER A 295 12.08 1.04 1.80
C SER A 295 11.74 2.35 2.50
N SER A 296 12.33 2.55 3.67
CA SER A 296 11.92 3.56 4.63
C SER A 296 12.74 4.85 4.52
N PHE A 297 12.20 5.92 5.09
CA PHE A 297 13.00 7.01 5.64
C PHE A 297 13.14 6.82 7.15
N SER A 298 14.19 7.39 7.74
CA SER A 298 14.43 7.32 9.16
C SER A 298 13.51 8.26 9.92
N PHE A 299 12.91 7.77 11.00
CA PHE A 299 12.03 8.54 11.87
C PHE A 299 12.24 8.20 13.34
N SER A 300 12.09 9.21 14.20
CA SER A 300 12.04 9.05 15.66
C SER A 300 10.63 9.23 16.23
N ASP A 301 9.75 9.89 15.47
CA ASP A 301 8.36 10.16 15.80
C ASP A 301 7.43 9.46 14.80
N THR A 302 6.27 8.98 15.25
CA THR A 302 5.35 8.15 14.44
C THR A 302 4.57 8.95 13.40
N ASP A 303 4.41 10.26 13.61
CA ASP A 303 3.75 11.17 12.66
C ASP A 303 4.74 11.82 11.69
N GLN A 304 6.04 11.76 11.99
CA GLN A 304 7.10 12.38 11.22
C GLN A 304 6.99 12.13 9.70
N GLY A 305 6.96 13.21 8.94
CA GLY A 305 7.07 13.18 7.48
C GLY A 305 8.44 12.75 6.97
N PRO A 306 8.58 12.54 5.65
CA PRO A 306 9.86 12.22 5.02
C PRO A 306 10.89 13.36 5.18
N PRO A 307 12.18 13.11 4.92
CA PRO A 307 13.21 14.15 4.85
C PRO A 307 12.77 15.28 3.91
N THR A 308 13.00 16.53 4.33
CA THR A 308 12.63 17.73 3.56
C THR A 308 13.80 18.68 3.38
N THR A 309 13.76 19.50 2.34
CA THR A 309 14.76 20.55 2.09
C THR A 309 14.47 21.84 2.87
N ASP A 310 13.21 22.10 3.17
CA ASP A 310 12.69 23.37 3.72
C ASP A 310 11.49 23.18 4.66
N GLY A 311 11.32 21.97 5.21
CA GLY A 311 10.14 21.59 5.99
C GLY A 311 8.91 21.20 5.17
N HIS A 312 8.91 21.43 3.85
CA HIS A 312 7.73 21.25 3.00
C HIS A 312 7.98 20.30 1.83
N ASN A 313 9.05 20.55 1.07
CA ASN A 313 9.42 19.80 -0.12
C ASN A 313 10.26 18.58 0.23
N ILE A 314 9.93 17.41 -0.33
CA ILE A 314 10.65 16.16 -0.06
C ILE A 314 12.07 16.27 -0.59
N ALA A 315 13.06 16.04 0.27
CA ALA A 315 14.45 15.93 -0.12
C ALA A 315 14.69 14.59 -0.82
N SER A 316 15.23 14.62 -2.03
CA SER A 316 15.58 13.40 -2.76
C SER A 316 16.63 12.57 -2.00
N PRO A 317 16.59 11.23 -2.08
CA PRO A 317 17.68 10.40 -1.59
C PRO A 317 19.00 10.70 -2.31
N SER A 318 20.08 10.78 -1.54
CA SER A 318 21.44 10.83 -2.04
C SER A 318 22.06 9.43 -2.00
N PHE A 319 22.90 9.11 -2.98
CA PHE A 319 23.54 7.80 -3.08
C PHE A 319 25.05 7.92 -2.85
N ASN A 320 25.55 7.17 -1.88
CA ASN A 320 26.96 7.14 -1.53
C ASN A 320 27.74 6.23 -2.50
N SER A 321 29.08 6.29 -2.47
CA SER A 321 29.96 5.49 -3.33
C SER A 321 29.82 3.98 -3.12
N ASP A 322 29.36 3.55 -1.94
CA ASP A 322 29.07 2.16 -1.59
C ASP A 322 27.63 1.72 -1.96
N ASN A 323 26.91 2.54 -2.72
CA ASN A 323 25.49 2.39 -3.11
C ASN A 323 24.47 2.50 -1.96
N SER A 324 24.89 2.79 -0.73
CA SER A 324 23.95 3.10 0.36
C SER A 324 23.28 4.47 0.14
N CYS A 325 22.14 4.67 0.80
CA CYS A 325 21.47 5.96 0.81
C CYS A 325 21.96 6.85 1.96
N SER A 326 21.90 8.16 1.77
CA SER A 326 22.08 9.19 2.80
C SER A 326 20.93 10.21 2.76
N GLY A 327 20.99 11.24 3.61
CA GLY A 327 19.94 12.27 3.69
C GLY A 327 18.68 11.83 4.43
N GLY A 328 18.81 10.90 5.38
CA GLY A 328 17.67 10.39 6.17
C GLY A 328 16.89 9.24 5.52
N TRP A 329 17.35 8.72 4.39
CA TRP A 329 16.75 7.57 3.71
C TRP A 329 17.44 6.26 4.11
N VAL A 330 16.66 5.25 4.51
CA VAL A 330 17.17 3.95 5.01
C VAL A 330 17.53 3.01 3.85
N CYS A 331 16.69 2.97 2.82
CA CYS A 331 16.88 2.19 1.60
C CYS A 331 17.23 0.71 1.84
N GLU A 332 16.40 -0.01 2.58
CA GLU A 332 16.57 -1.44 2.88
C GLU A 332 16.71 -2.27 1.59
N HIS A 333 16.02 -1.89 0.51
CA HIS A 333 16.15 -2.50 -0.82
C HIS A 333 17.57 -2.44 -1.42
N ARG A 334 18.45 -1.56 -0.92
CA ARG A 334 19.87 -1.43 -1.31
C ARG A 334 20.82 -2.14 -0.37
N TRP A 335 20.34 -2.73 0.71
CA TRP A 335 21.20 -3.51 1.60
C TRP A 335 21.65 -4.79 0.89
N ARG A 336 22.94 -5.12 0.98
CA ARG A 336 23.53 -6.29 0.32
C ARG A 336 22.77 -7.59 0.60
N GLN A 337 22.34 -7.77 1.85
CA GLN A 337 21.58 -8.94 2.27
C GLN A 337 20.20 -9.02 1.61
N ILE A 338 19.60 -7.89 1.23
CA ILE A 338 18.27 -7.84 0.64
C ILE A 338 18.34 -8.02 -0.87
N PHE A 339 19.14 -7.22 -1.59
CA PHE A 339 19.19 -7.33 -3.04
C PHE A 339 19.82 -8.65 -3.51
N ASN A 340 20.76 -9.24 -2.75
CA ASN A 340 21.27 -10.58 -3.07
C ASN A 340 20.20 -11.67 -2.85
N MET A 341 19.29 -11.48 -1.89
CA MET A 341 18.18 -12.44 -1.69
C MET A 341 17.07 -12.27 -2.72
N VAL A 342 16.91 -11.09 -3.31
CA VAL A 342 16.11 -10.91 -4.53
C VAL A 342 16.74 -11.65 -5.71
N ALA A 343 18.06 -11.54 -5.89
CA ALA A 343 18.78 -12.32 -6.90
C ALA A 343 18.67 -13.83 -6.66
N PHE A 344 18.76 -14.28 -5.40
CA PHE A 344 18.53 -15.68 -5.01
C PHE A 344 17.14 -16.15 -5.42
N ARG A 345 16.09 -15.39 -5.07
CA ARG A 345 14.71 -15.71 -5.44
C ARG A 345 14.54 -15.85 -6.94
N ASN A 346 15.14 -14.95 -7.72
CA ASN A 346 15.08 -15.00 -9.18
C ASN A 346 15.82 -16.22 -9.74
N ALA A 347 16.91 -16.66 -9.10
CA ALA A 347 17.68 -17.82 -9.54
C ALA A 347 16.96 -19.14 -9.27
N VAL A 348 16.25 -19.27 -8.14
CA VAL A 348 15.48 -20.48 -7.80
C VAL A 348 14.07 -20.49 -8.42
N GLY A 349 13.55 -19.32 -8.83
CA GLY A 349 12.27 -19.21 -9.54
C GLY A 349 11.10 -19.84 -8.77
N SER A 350 10.48 -20.85 -9.37
CA SER A 350 9.34 -21.59 -8.81
C SER A 350 9.72 -22.96 -8.22
N ASP A 351 11.02 -23.22 -8.01
CA ASP A 351 11.48 -24.48 -7.44
C ASP A 351 10.86 -24.71 -6.05
N ALA A 352 10.45 -25.95 -5.79
CA ALA A 352 9.90 -26.34 -4.49
C ALA A 352 10.99 -26.40 -3.42
N ILE A 353 10.62 -26.10 -2.17
CA ILE A 353 11.51 -26.36 -1.04
C ILE A 353 11.70 -27.87 -0.90
N GLN A 354 12.96 -28.31 -0.86
CA GLN A 354 13.34 -29.67 -0.50
C GLN A 354 13.92 -29.63 0.92
N ASN A 355 13.28 -30.33 1.85
CA ASN A 355 13.72 -30.45 3.24
C ASN A 355 14.58 -31.69 3.44
#